data_AF-A0A7C3XLC2-F1
#
_entry.id   AF-A0A7C3XLC2-F1
#
_cell.length_a   1.000
_cell.length_b   1.000
_cell.length_c   1.000
_cell.angle_alpha   90.00
_cell.angle_beta   90.00
_cell.angle_gamma   90.00
#
_symmetry.space_group_name_H-M   'P 1'
#
loop_
_entity.id
_entity.type
_entity.pdbx_description
1 polymer ?
#
loop_
_entity_poly.entity_id
_entity_poly.type
_entity_poly.pdbx_seq_one_letter_code
_entity_poly.pdbx_strand_id
1 'polypeptide(L)'
;MTVISGILGFPILIAILALYVPILKASLANILALIDVGNKIKRIQIRWKVEGAINDYRERVDNEVRGLLPYPMRLNWVKSKEEVERYLDQRKFVVIVRMKPHNEEEWNLASATLEYVSVGLIHNARKHMNDSLNKAIDFSFTKKLLEDEGQIPARNYLVDQEINPVLKQNTELKSYYIKLLDISEELLTRVFLREVGNVAIKLDHLLPGTLSDDITSFLDWSWGLAKRDKSVPLLFNGKYLKVACILIAEVETITVGGYEPYIRRAEDHVTMGIDVIYLLARGQFIPFAKEIAKEIEKINLGLIKVEGSDKEYIVKIEGKNVKAIAILFRPVVRQQLVSC
;
A
#
# COMPACT_ATOMS: atom_id res chain seq x y z
N MET A 1 9.03 0.89 53.56
CA MET A 1 7.66 0.81 53.01
C MET A 1 7.63 1.38 51.58
N THR A 2 8.57 0.99 50.71
CA THR A 2 8.86 1.74 49.47
C THR A 2 9.45 0.90 48.32
N VAL A 3 9.36 -0.43 48.37
CA VAL A 3 9.85 -1.30 47.28
C VAL A 3 8.70 -2.03 46.56
N ILE A 4 7.51 -2.07 47.15
CA ILE A 4 6.34 -2.79 46.60
C ILE A 4 5.62 -1.96 45.51
N SER A 5 5.77 -0.63 45.50
CA SER A 5 5.13 0.24 44.49
C SER A 5 5.78 0.13 43.09
N GLY A 6 7.05 -0.24 43.00
CA GLY A 6 7.74 -0.40 41.71
C GLY A 6 7.31 -1.64 40.93
N ILE A 7 6.93 -2.71 41.62
CA ILE A 7 6.61 -4.01 41.00
C ILE A 7 5.18 -4.03 40.43
N LEU A 8 4.23 -3.29 41.02
CA LEU A 8 2.89 -3.11 40.43
C LEU A 8 2.85 -1.97 39.41
N GLY A 9 3.67 -0.93 39.56
CA GLY A 9 3.70 0.21 38.64
C GLY A 9 4.20 -0.16 37.24
N PHE A 10 5.19 -1.05 37.16
CA PHE A 10 5.78 -1.48 35.89
C PHE A 10 4.81 -2.25 34.96
N PRO A 11 4.06 -3.28 35.41
CA PRO A 11 3.06 -3.95 34.56
C PRO A 11 1.89 -3.03 34.20
N ILE A 12 1.49 -2.11 35.09
CA ILE A 12 0.46 -1.10 34.77
C ILE A 12 0.98 -0.13 33.70
N LEU A 13 2.23 0.34 33.81
CA LEU A 13 2.87 1.21 32.84
C LEU A 13 3.01 0.51 31.47
N ILE A 14 3.40 -0.77 31.46
CA ILE A 14 3.45 -1.58 30.23
C ILE A 14 2.05 -1.79 29.64
N ALA A 15 1.03 -2.04 30.46
CA ALA A 15 -0.35 -2.17 30.00
C ALA A 15 -0.89 -0.85 29.42
N ILE A 16 -0.55 0.29 30.03
CA ILE A 16 -0.87 1.62 29.52
C ILE A 16 -0.11 1.87 28.21
N LEU A 17 1.19 1.62 28.17
CA LEU A 17 2.00 1.77 26.96
C LEU A 17 1.50 0.89 25.82
N ALA A 18 1.02 -0.31 26.09
CA ALA A 18 0.43 -1.20 25.09
C ALA A 18 -0.91 -0.71 24.52
N LEU A 19 -1.62 0.20 25.19
CA LEU A 19 -2.77 0.89 24.59
C LEU A 19 -2.33 1.85 23.47
N TYR A 20 -1.10 2.34 23.51
CA TYR A 20 -0.57 3.37 22.62
C TYR A 20 0.52 2.88 21.65
N VAL A 21 1.19 1.75 21.94
CA VAL A 21 2.32 1.23 21.15
C VAL A 21 1.96 -0.14 20.55
N PRO A 22 1.86 -0.26 19.20
CA PRO A 22 1.50 -1.51 18.50
C PRO A 22 2.41 -2.70 18.82
N ILE A 23 3.73 -2.51 18.82
CA ILE A 23 4.74 -3.56 19.12
C ILE A 23 4.51 -4.22 20.49
N LEU A 24 4.11 -3.44 21.50
CA LEU A 24 3.87 -3.96 22.84
C LEU A 24 2.61 -4.83 22.90
N LYS A 25 1.61 -4.58 22.05
CA LYS A 25 0.39 -5.40 21.97
C LYS A 25 0.71 -6.83 21.55
N ALA A 26 1.57 -7.01 20.54
CA ALA A 26 1.97 -8.32 20.04
C ALA A 26 2.74 -9.11 21.11
N SER A 27 3.70 -8.46 21.79
CA SER A 27 4.47 -9.11 22.86
C SER A 27 3.61 -9.47 24.09
N LEU A 28 2.68 -8.59 24.48
CA LEU A 28 1.74 -8.88 25.58
C LEU A 28 0.75 -9.99 25.24
N ALA A 29 0.33 -10.12 23.97
CA ALA A 29 -0.54 -11.20 23.55
C ALA A 29 0.10 -12.59 23.81
N ASN A 30 1.40 -12.75 23.54
CA ASN A 30 2.14 -13.98 23.80
C ASN A 30 2.27 -14.28 25.31
N ILE A 31 2.45 -13.25 26.15
CA ILE A 31 2.51 -13.41 27.61
C ILE A 31 1.13 -13.78 28.17
N LEU A 32 0.08 -13.13 27.69
CA LEU A 32 -1.28 -13.44 28.08
C LEU A 32 -1.68 -14.85 27.64
N ALA A 33 -1.16 -15.36 26.51
CA ALA A 33 -1.45 -16.72 26.03
C ALA A 33 -0.99 -17.83 26.99
N LEU A 34 -0.02 -17.54 27.88
CA LEU A 34 0.43 -18.46 28.95
C LEU A 34 -0.54 -18.53 30.13
N ILE A 35 -1.55 -17.65 30.16
CA ILE A 35 -2.53 -17.51 31.23
C ILE A 35 -3.88 -18.01 30.68
N ASP A 36 -4.23 -19.27 30.98
CA ASP A 36 -5.49 -19.90 30.56
C ASP A 36 -6.67 -19.35 31.38
N VAL A 37 -7.11 -18.14 31.05
CA VAL A 37 -8.14 -17.42 31.82
C VAL A 37 -9.24 -16.92 30.89
N GLY A 38 -10.21 -17.79 30.61
CA GLY A 38 -11.55 -17.43 30.13
C GLY A 38 -11.69 -16.85 28.71
N ASN A 39 -12.82 -17.13 28.07
CA ASN A 39 -13.13 -16.75 26.69
C ASN A 39 -13.02 -15.23 26.39
N LYS A 40 -13.08 -14.36 27.40
CA LYS A 40 -12.92 -12.90 27.22
C LYS A 40 -11.46 -12.49 26.99
N ILE A 41 -10.49 -13.08 27.70
CA ILE A 41 -9.07 -12.73 27.54
C ILE A 41 -8.53 -13.30 26.24
N LYS A 42 -8.92 -14.53 25.88
CA LYS A 42 -8.60 -15.13 24.57
C LYS A 42 -9.03 -14.22 23.40
N ARG A 43 -10.23 -13.64 23.47
CA ARG A 43 -10.70 -12.66 22.47
C ARG A 43 -9.87 -11.38 22.44
N ILE A 44 -9.38 -10.91 23.59
CA ILE A 44 -8.50 -9.75 23.64
C ILE A 44 -7.14 -10.06 23.01
N GLN A 45 -6.58 -11.24 23.26
CA GLN A 45 -5.32 -11.70 22.66
C GLN A 45 -5.43 -11.78 21.14
N ILE A 46 -6.46 -12.46 20.61
CA ILE A 46 -6.69 -12.56 19.16
C ILE A 46 -6.84 -11.16 18.57
N ARG A 47 -7.61 -10.28 19.21
CA ARG A 47 -7.76 -8.89 18.77
C ARG A 47 -6.42 -8.19 18.67
N TRP A 48 -5.59 -8.27 19.71
CA TRP A 48 -4.29 -7.61 19.74
C TRP A 48 -3.31 -8.17 18.72
N LYS A 49 -3.33 -9.48 18.49
CA LYS A 49 -2.53 -10.13 17.45
C LYS A 49 -2.92 -9.62 16.05
N VAL A 50 -4.22 -9.58 15.77
CA VAL A 50 -4.76 -9.08 14.49
C VAL A 50 -4.50 -7.58 14.31
N GLU A 51 -4.81 -6.76 15.33
CA GLU A 51 -4.54 -5.33 15.31
C GLU A 51 -3.05 -5.02 15.18
N GLY A 52 -2.18 -5.76 15.87
CA GLY A 52 -0.74 -5.60 15.78
C GLY A 52 -0.25 -5.86 14.37
N ALA A 53 -0.53 -7.04 13.82
CA ALA A 53 -0.09 -7.43 12.48
C ALA A 53 -0.54 -6.43 11.39
N ILE A 54 -1.81 -6.01 11.42
CA ILE A 54 -2.35 -5.09 10.41
C ILE A 54 -1.78 -3.68 10.56
N ASN A 55 -1.69 -3.16 11.80
CA ASN A 55 -1.22 -1.79 12.02
C ASN A 55 0.30 -1.66 11.82
N ASP A 56 1.07 -2.69 12.17
CA ASP A 56 2.52 -2.73 11.93
C ASP A 56 2.79 -2.74 10.42
N TYR A 57 2.05 -3.54 9.64
CA TYR A 57 2.15 -3.51 8.18
C TYR A 57 1.77 -2.14 7.61
N ARG A 58 0.64 -1.59 8.06
CA ARG A 58 0.16 -0.26 7.64
C ARG A 58 1.22 0.80 7.87
N GLU A 59 1.86 0.82 9.04
CA GLU A 59 2.89 1.82 9.35
C GLU A 59 4.09 1.69 8.41
N ARG A 60 4.53 0.46 8.08
CA ARG A 60 5.62 0.26 7.11
C ARG A 60 5.23 0.73 5.71
N VAL A 61 4.05 0.34 5.24
CA VAL A 61 3.57 0.74 3.89
C VAL A 61 3.35 2.24 3.79
N ASP A 62 2.77 2.89 4.80
CA ASP A 62 2.51 4.33 4.79
C ASP A 62 3.82 5.14 4.90
N ASN A 63 4.85 4.60 5.57
CA ASN A 63 6.19 5.18 5.60
C ASN A 63 6.93 5.07 4.25
N GLU A 64 6.65 4.04 3.45
CA GLU A 64 7.18 3.87 2.09
C GLU A 64 6.36 4.65 1.05
N VAL A 65 5.04 4.64 1.21
CA VAL A 65 4.04 5.22 0.31
C VAL A 65 3.00 5.97 1.14
N ARG A 66 3.31 7.23 1.44
CA ARG A 66 2.41 8.13 2.18
C ARG A 66 1.01 8.14 1.56
N GLY A 67 -0.01 7.93 2.39
CA GLY A 67 -1.41 8.05 2.02
C GLY A 67 -2.04 6.78 1.42
N LEU A 68 -1.30 5.67 1.32
CA LEU A 68 -1.84 4.42 0.78
C LEU A 68 -2.78 3.70 1.78
N LEU A 69 -2.36 3.64 3.04
CA LEU A 69 -3.14 3.12 4.18
C LEU A 69 -3.11 4.13 5.33
N PRO A 70 -3.77 5.29 5.18
CA PRO A 70 -3.57 6.41 6.11
C PRO A 70 -4.16 6.14 7.51
N TYR A 71 -5.13 5.23 7.63
CA TYR A 71 -5.88 5.02 8.87
C TYR A 71 -5.52 3.70 9.56
N PRO A 72 -5.23 3.68 10.87
CA PRO A 72 -5.08 2.45 11.62
C PRO A 72 -6.41 1.69 11.73
N MET A 73 -6.31 0.38 11.98
CA MET A 73 -7.44 -0.50 12.22
C MET A 73 -7.72 -0.69 13.72
N ARG A 74 -9.00 -0.72 14.10
CA ARG A 74 -9.47 -1.30 15.37
C ARG A 74 -10.50 -2.39 15.13
N LEU A 75 -10.35 -3.48 15.88
CA LEU A 75 -11.19 -4.65 15.76
C LEU A 75 -12.11 -4.78 16.98
N ASN A 76 -13.42 -4.85 16.70
CA ASN A 76 -14.47 -4.97 17.70
C ASN A 76 -15.23 -6.28 17.51
N TRP A 77 -15.21 -7.14 18.52
CA TRP A 77 -15.98 -8.38 18.48
C TRP A 77 -17.47 -8.11 18.74
N VAL A 78 -18.33 -8.59 17.84
CA VAL A 78 -19.78 -8.47 17.96
C VAL A 78 -20.45 -9.81 18.19
N LYS A 79 -21.66 -9.79 18.74
CA LYS A 79 -22.41 -11.02 19.08
C LYS A 79 -23.41 -11.38 17.98
N SER A 80 -24.14 -10.40 17.47
CA SER A 80 -25.14 -10.60 16.43
C SER A 80 -24.52 -10.46 15.04
N LYS A 81 -25.19 -11.01 14.02
CA LYS A 81 -24.74 -10.88 12.62
C LYS A 81 -25.07 -9.48 12.08
N GLU A 82 -26.11 -8.86 12.61
CA GLU A 82 -26.59 -7.51 12.27
C GLU A 82 -25.61 -6.41 12.71
N GLU A 83 -24.79 -6.67 13.74
CA GLU A 83 -23.74 -5.75 14.20
C GLU A 83 -22.44 -5.84 13.38
N VAL A 84 -22.32 -6.80 12.45
CA VAL A 84 -21.13 -6.94 11.60
C VAL A 84 -21.10 -5.78 10.62
N GLU A 85 -20.02 -5.00 10.67
CA GLU A 85 -19.93 -3.73 9.96
C GLU A 85 -18.47 -3.33 9.79
N ARG A 86 -18.19 -2.55 8.74
CA ARG A 86 -16.89 -1.93 8.51
C ARG A 86 -17.09 -0.49 8.08
N TYR A 87 -16.38 0.44 8.71
CA TYR A 87 -16.46 1.85 8.35
C TYR A 87 -15.23 2.62 8.79
N LEU A 88 -15.00 3.76 8.14
CA LEU A 88 -14.03 4.76 8.58
C LEU A 88 -14.69 5.70 9.59
N ASP A 89 -14.25 5.68 10.84
CA ASP A 89 -14.62 6.70 11.83
C ASP A 89 -13.84 7.99 11.50
N GLN A 90 -14.46 8.88 10.72
CA GLN A 90 -13.85 10.14 10.29
C GLN A 90 -13.46 11.07 11.44
N ARG A 91 -14.08 10.93 12.63
CA ARG A 91 -13.75 11.76 13.79
C ARG A 91 -12.48 11.29 14.47
N LYS A 92 -12.23 9.98 14.46
CA LYS A 92 -11.06 9.36 15.09
C LYS A 92 -9.96 9.01 14.09
N PHE A 93 -10.24 9.14 12.79
CA PHE A 93 -9.37 8.70 11.70
C PHE A 93 -8.94 7.23 11.85
N VAL A 94 -9.89 6.35 12.18
CA VAL A 94 -9.66 4.91 12.42
C VAL A 94 -10.65 4.08 11.60
N VAL A 95 -10.17 3.01 10.96
CA VAL A 95 -11.04 2.00 10.36
C VAL A 95 -11.53 1.04 11.45
N ILE A 96 -12.84 1.00 11.65
CA ILE A 96 -13.49 0.11 12.60
C ILE A 96 -13.95 -1.14 11.85
N VAL A 97 -13.45 -2.31 12.26
CA VAL A 97 -13.91 -3.62 11.79
C VAL A 97 -14.71 -4.28 12.92
N ARG A 98 -16.00 -4.48 12.72
CA ARG A 98 -16.89 -5.21 13.61
C ARG A 98 -17.18 -6.57 13.00
N MET A 99 -16.72 -7.63 13.64
CA MET A 99 -16.92 -9.00 13.15
C MET A 99 -17.14 -9.98 14.30
N LYS A 100 -17.74 -11.14 13.99
CA LYS A 100 -17.87 -12.21 14.97
C LYS A 100 -16.53 -12.92 15.13
N PRO A 101 -16.12 -13.27 16.35
CA PRO A 101 -14.92 -14.07 16.55
C PRO A 101 -15.15 -15.50 16.04
N HIS A 102 -14.16 -16.04 15.34
CA HIS A 102 -14.08 -17.46 14.99
C HIS A 102 -13.04 -18.17 15.86
N ASN A 103 -13.12 -19.51 15.92
CA ASN A 103 -12.15 -20.30 16.69
C ASN A 103 -10.80 -20.43 15.96
N GLU A 104 -10.81 -20.37 14.63
CA GLU A 104 -9.60 -20.41 13.79
C GLU A 104 -8.96 -19.02 13.71
N GLU A 105 -7.68 -18.94 14.02
CA GLU A 105 -6.95 -17.67 14.03
C GLU A 105 -6.70 -17.16 12.61
N GLU A 106 -6.48 -18.08 11.68
CA GLU A 106 -6.27 -17.83 10.25
C GLU A 106 -7.48 -17.13 9.65
N TRP A 107 -8.68 -17.60 10.00
CA TRP A 107 -9.94 -16.98 9.62
C TRP A 107 -10.01 -15.55 10.15
N ASN A 108 -9.80 -15.37 11.46
CA ASN A 108 -9.92 -14.04 12.08
C ASN A 108 -8.96 -13.03 11.46
N LEU A 109 -7.72 -13.45 11.19
CA LEU A 109 -6.70 -12.59 10.60
C LEU A 109 -7.01 -12.29 9.13
N ALA A 110 -7.31 -13.32 8.32
CA ALA A 110 -7.60 -13.15 6.90
C ALA A 110 -8.83 -12.27 6.67
N SER A 111 -9.94 -12.56 7.37
CA SER A 111 -11.17 -11.79 7.27
C SER A 111 -10.95 -10.37 7.78
N ALA A 112 -10.39 -10.16 8.98
CA ALA A 112 -10.17 -8.80 9.48
C ALA A 112 -9.27 -7.96 8.56
N THR A 113 -8.25 -8.57 7.96
CA THR A 113 -7.36 -7.89 7.00
C THR A 113 -8.13 -7.50 5.75
N LEU A 114 -8.90 -8.42 5.17
CA LEU A 114 -9.71 -8.14 3.97
C LEU A 114 -10.72 -7.02 4.24
N GLU A 115 -11.43 -7.11 5.36
CA GLU A 115 -12.40 -6.11 5.81
C GLU A 115 -11.75 -4.73 5.99
N TYR A 116 -10.58 -4.69 6.63
CA TYR A 116 -9.79 -3.47 6.79
C TYR A 116 -9.37 -2.88 5.44
N VAL A 117 -8.76 -3.69 4.57
CA VAL A 117 -8.26 -3.24 3.26
C VAL A 117 -9.40 -2.67 2.40
N SER A 118 -10.57 -3.31 2.42
CA SER A 118 -11.75 -2.88 1.64
C SER A 118 -12.24 -1.46 1.97
N VAL A 119 -11.88 -0.93 3.15
CA VAL A 119 -12.23 0.42 3.59
C VAL A 119 -11.03 1.35 3.59
N GLY A 120 -9.89 0.89 4.12
CA GLY A 120 -8.73 1.71 4.43
C GLY A 120 -7.81 1.99 3.23
N LEU A 121 -7.67 1.03 2.31
CA LEU A 121 -6.79 1.17 1.15
C LEU A 121 -7.39 2.13 0.13
N ILE A 122 -6.64 3.17 -0.23
CA ILE A 122 -7.03 4.22 -1.20
C ILE A 122 -8.49 4.68 -1.04
N HIS A 123 -8.92 4.92 0.21
CA HIS A 123 -10.32 5.17 0.59
C HIS A 123 -11.09 6.09 -0.37
N ASN A 124 -10.49 7.23 -0.73
CA ASN A 124 -11.15 8.24 -1.58
C ASN A 124 -11.30 7.80 -3.05
N ALA A 125 -10.48 6.86 -3.52
CA ALA A 125 -10.55 6.35 -4.90
C ALA A 125 -11.69 5.34 -5.10
N ARG A 126 -12.20 4.73 -4.02
CA ARG A 126 -13.19 3.64 -4.07
C ARG A 126 -14.44 4.01 -4.85
N LYS A 127 -14.94 5.23 -4.67
CA LYS A 127 -16.14 5.75 -5.36
C LYS A 127 -15.97 5.91 -6.88
N HIS A 128 -14.75 5.82 -7.39
CA HIS A 128 -14.47 5.96 -8.81
C HIS A 128 -14.21 4.64 -9.52
N MET A 129 -14.12 3.53 -8.80
CA MET A 129 -13.89 2.21 -9.36
C MET A 129 -15.16 1.37 -9.28
N ASN A 130 -15.35 0.47 -10.25
CA ASN A 130 -16.43 -0.50 -10.18
C ASN A 130 -16.16 -1.57 -9.10
N ASP A 131 -17.19 -2.31 -8.72
CA ASP A 131 -17.11 -3.31 -7.66
C ASP A 131 -16.10 -4.43 -7.96
N SER A 132 -16.00 -4.83 -9.22
CA SER A 132 -15.05 -5.87 -9.68
C SER A 132 -13.60 -5.44 -9.46
N LEU A 133 -13.25 -4.21 -9.85
CA LEU A 133 -11.91 -3.66 -9.66
C LEU A 133 -11.60 -3.40 -8.18
N ASN A 134 -12.56 -2.83 -7.43
CA ASN A 134 -12.41 -2.63 -5.98
C ASN A 134 -12.10 -3.95 -5.26
N LYS A 135 -12.87 -5.01 -5.53
CA LYS A 135 -12.64 -6.33 -4.94
C LYS A 135 -11.32 -6.97 -5.39
N ALA A 136 -10.94 -6.80 -6.66
CA ALA A 136 -9.68 -7.33 -7.16
C ALA A 136 -8.48 -6.66 -6.48
N ILE A 137 -8.54 -5.35 -6.22
CA ILE A 137 -7.55 -4.61 -5.43
C ILE A 137 -7.54 -5.14 -3.99
N ASP A 138 -8.71 -5.34 -3.37
CA ASP A 138 -8.81 -5.87 -2.00
C ASP A 138 -8.15 -7.23 -1.87
N PHE A 139 -8.49 -8.16 -2.76
CA PHE A 139 -7.94 -9.51 -2.77
C PHE A 139 -6.44 -9.53 -3.02
N SER A 140 -5.96 -8.81 -4.04
CA SER A 140 -4.54 -8.78 -4.39
C SER A 140 -3.70 -8.15 -3.27
N PHE A 141 -4.16 -7.03 -2.71
CA PHE A 141 -3.43 -6.35 -1.64
C PHE A 141 -3.49 -7.11 -0.30
N THR A 142 -4.64 -7.67 0.06
CA THR A 142 -4.79 -8.49 1.30
C THR A 142 -3.90 -9.73 1.23
N LYS A 143 -3.89 -10.44 0.09
CA LYS A 143 -3.01 -11.58 -0.14
C LYS A 143 -1.54 -11.18 0.02
N LYS A 144 -1.15 -10.03 -0.54
CA LYS A 144 0.20 -9.49 -0.44
C LYS A 144 0.56 -9.16 1.01
N LEU A 145 -0.30 -8.44 1.73
CA LEU A 145 -0.09 -8.08 3.13
C LEU A 145 0.19 -9.32 4.00
N LEU A 146 -0.66 -10.34 3.89
CA LEU A 146 -0.50 -11.58 4.65
C LEU A 146 0.79 -12.33 4.27
N GLU A 147 1.20 -12.27 3.00
CA GLU A 147 2.44 -12.87 2.52
C GLU A 147 3.70 -12.13 3.04
N ASP A 148 3.66 -10.80 3.06
CA ASP A 148 4.73 -9.94 3.57
C ASP A 148 4.90 -10.06 5.10
N GLU A 149 3.80 -10.31 5.83
CA GLU A 149 3.80 -10.61 7.28
C GLU A 149 4.13 -12.08 7.61
N GLY A 150 4.42 -12.92 6.60
CA GLY A 150 4.72 -14.34 6.79
C GLY A 150 3.53 -15.19 7.26
N GLN A 151 2.30 -14.68 7.13
CA GLN A 151 1.05 -15.32 7.60
C GLN A 151 0.50 -16.28 6.54
N ILE A 152 1.34 -17.24 6.12
CA ILE A 152 1.03 -18.21 5.05
C ILE A 152 -0.29 -18.96 5.30
N PRO A 153 -0.63 -19.43 6.52
CA PRO A 153 -1.89 -20.10 6.78
C PRO A 153 -3.12 -19.21 6.54
N ALA A 154 -3.11 -17.97 7.06
CA ALA A 154 -4.18 -17.00 6.83
C ALA A 154 -4.29 -16.60 5.35
N ARG A 155 -3.15 -16.47 4.67
CA ARG A 155 -3.10 -16.20 3.22
C ARG A 155 -3.70 -17.34 2.40
N ASN A 156 -3.44 -18.60 2.76
CA ASN A 156 -4.02 -19.75 2.08
C ASN A 156 -5.52 -19.84 2.34
N TYR A 157 -5.96 -19.62 3.60
CA TYR A 157 -7.37 -19.50 3.93
C TYR A 157 -8.08 -18.46 3.05
N LEU A 158 -7.53 -17.25 2.96
CA LEU A 158 -8.06 -16.18 2.11
C LEU A 158 -8.21 -16.63 0.65
N VAL A 159 -7.16 -17.23 0.08
CA VAL A 159 -7.17 -17.69 -1.32
C VAL A 159 -8.24 -18.75 -1.55
N ASP A 160 -8.29 -19.76 -0.69
CA ASP A 160 -9.14 -20.93 -0.92
C ASP A 160 -10.61 -20.68 -0.60
N GLN A 161 -10.88 -19.92 0.46
CA GLN A 161 -12.24 -19.74 1.00
C GLN A 161 -12.91 -18.43 0.53
N GLU A 162 -12.14 -17.37 0.28
CA GLU A 162 -12.72 -16.06 -0.07
C GLU A 162 -12.49 -15.72 -1.56
N ILE A 163 -11.26 -15.87 -2.05
CA ILE A 163 -10.90 -15.41 -3.40
C ILE A 163 -11.39 -16.40 -4.47
N ASN A 164 -10.94 -17.66 -4.42
CA ASN A 164 -11.19 -18.66 -5.46
C ASN A 164 -12.68 -18.89 -5.77
N PRO A 165 -13.59 -18.96 -4.78
CA PRO A 165 -15.02 -19.12 -5.05
C PRO A 165 -15.61 -17.95 -5.84
N VAL A 166 -15.19 -16.72 -5.52
CA VAL A 166 -15.66 -15.50 -6.19
C VAL A 166 -15.08 -15.38 -7.60
N LEU A 167 -13.80 -15.70 -7.79
CA LEU A 167 -13.16 -15.67 -9.12
C LEU A 167 -13.81 -16.62 -10.13
N LYS A 168 -14.37 -17.75 -9.67
CA LYS A 168 -15.06 -18.72 -10.53
C LYS A 168 -16.37 -18.17 -11.10
N GLN A 169 -16.99 -17.21 -10.42
CA GLN A 169 -18.32 -16.70 -10.74
C GLN A 169 -18.28 -15.35 -11.47
N ASN A 170 -17.18 -14.59 -11.34
CA ASN A 170 -17.05 -13.26 -11.93
C ASN A 170 -15.79 -13.15 -12.81
N THR A 171 -15.99 -13.23 -14.13
CA THR A 171 -14.92 -13.16 -15.14
C THR A 171 -14.22 -11.80 -15.16
N GLU A 172 -14.95 -10.70 -14.96
CA GLU A 172 -14.40 -9.35 -14.96
C GLU A 172 -13.46 -9.15 -13.76
N LEU A 173 -13.92 -9.50 -12.56
CA LEU A 173 -13.11 -9.47 -11.34
C LEU A 173 -11.88 -10.37 -11.49
N LYS A 174 -12.03 -11.57 -12.05
CA LYS A 174 -10.90 -12.46 -12.34
C LYS A 174 -9.88 -11.82 -13.28
N SER A 175 -10.32 -11.11 -14.30
CA SER A 175 -9.44 -10.37 -15.23
C SER A 175 -8.61 -9.32 -14.50
N TYR A 176 -9.26 -8.44 -13.71
CA TYR A 176 -8.55 -7.44 -12.91
C TYR A 176 -7.60 -8.06 -11.89
N TYR A 177 -8.02 -9.12 -11.20
CA TYR A 177 -7.21 -9.80 -10.20
C TYR A 177 -5.93 -10.38 -10.81
N ILE A 178 -6.01 -11.02 -11.99
CA ILE A 178 -4.84 -11.53 -12.70
C ILE A 178 -3.89 -10.39 -13.09
N LYS A 179 -4.42 -9.29 -13.63
CA LYS A 179 -3.59 -8.11 -13.98
C LYS A 179 -2.84 -7.58 -12.75
N LEU A 180 -3.52 -7.43 -11.62
CA LEU A 180 -2.91 -6.94 -10.38
C LEU A 180 -1.85 -7.88 -9.80
N LEU A 181 -2.02 -9.20 -9.94
CA LEU A 181 -1.00 -10.17 -9.53
C LEU A 181 0.24 -10.17 -10.43
N ASP A 182 0.06 -9.89 -11.72
CA ASP A 182 1.13 -9.82 -12.70
C ASP A 182 1.96 -8.54 -12.58
N ILE A 183 1.38 -7.46 -12.04
CA ILE A 183 2.09 -6.21 -11.82
C ILE A 183 3.13 -6.40 -10.72
N SER A 184 4.38 -6.04 -11.01
CA SER A 184 5.45 -6.07 -10.01
C SER A 184 5.10 -5.19 -8.80
N GLU A 185 5.51 -5.62 -7.62
CA GLU A 185 5.20 -4.93 -6.35
C GLU A 185 5.47 -3.43 -6.36
N GLU A 186 6.60 -3.02 -6.95
CA GLU A 186 6.98 -1.61 -7.08
C GLU A 186 5.97 -0.83 -7.92
N LEU A 187 5.58 -1.36 -9.07
CA LEU A 187 4.61 -0.73 -9.96
C LEU A 187 3.21 -0.72 -9.32
N LEU A 188 2.84 -1.77 -8.59
CA LEU A 188 1.54 -1.84 -7.95
C LEU A 188 1.42 -0.81 -6.81
N THR A 189 2.34 -0.84 -5.85
CA THR A 189 2.23 -0.04 -4.62
C THR A 189 2.73 1.39 -4.79
N ARG A 190 3.87 1.59 -5.46
CA ARG A 190 4.55 2.88 -5.51
C ARG A 190 4.14 3.72 -6.71
N VAL A 191 3.60 3.12 -7.76
CA VAL A 191 3.13 3.83 -8.94
C VAL A 191 1.60 3.78 -9.03
N PHE A 192 1.01 2.60 -9.28
CA PHE A 192 -0.41 2.46 -9.55
C PHE A 192 -1.29 2.94 -8.37
N LEU A 193 -1.21 2.27 -7.22
CA LEU A 193 -2.06 2.61 -6.07
C LEU A 193 -1.75 4.01 -5.51
N ARG A 194 -0.47 4.42 -5.51
CA ARG A 194 -0.06 5.76 -5.09
C ARG A 194 -0.71 6.84 -5.94
N GLU A 195 -0.62 6.75 -7.27
CA GLU A 195 -1.18 7.78 -8.14
C GLU A 195 -2.70 7.76 -8.18
N VAL A 196 -3.33 6.57 -8.11
CA VAL A 196 -4.79 6.45 -7.97
C VAL A 196 -5.28 7.09 -6.66
N GLY A 197 -4.60 6.85 -5.54
CA GLY A 197 -4.91 7.50 -4.26
C GLY A 197 -4.74 9.01 -4.32
N ASN A 198 -3.62 9.49 -4.88
CA ASN A 198 -3.30 10.91 -4.97
C ASN A 198 -4.30 11.68 -5.85
N VAL A 199 -4.64 11.14 -7.03
CA VAL A 199 -5.60 11.81 -7.93
C VAL A 199 -6.98 11.87 -7.31
N ALA A 200 -7.40 10.82 -6.59
CA ALA A 200 -8.70 10.78 -5.93
C ALA A 200 -8.80 11.78 -4.77
N ILE A 201 -7.72 11.97 -4.00
CA ILE A 201 -7.67 13.03 -2.97
C ILE A 201 -7.75 14.41 -3.62
N LYS A 202 -6.94 14.66 -4.64
CA LYS A 202 -6.88 15.96 -5.34
C LYS A 202 -8.22 16.33 -5.98
N LEU A 203 -8.96 15.34 -6.45
CA LEU A 203 -10.20 15.51 -7.20
C LEU A 203 -11.41 14.94 -6.43
N ASP A 204 -11.39 14.99 -5.09
CA ASP A 204 -12.45 14.43 -4.25
C ASP A 204 -13.83 15.10 -4.47
N HIS A 205 -13.86 16.32 -5.00
CA HIS A 205 -15.11 17.00 -5.37
C HIS A 205 -15.81 16.41 -6.60
N LEU A 206 -15.15 15.53 -7.37
CA LEU A 206 -15.75 14.90 -8.55
C LEU A 206 -16.81 13.87 -8.17
N LEU A 207 -17.78 13.71 -9.07
CA LEU A 207 -18.85 12.72 -8.92
C LEU A 207 -18.27 11.28 -8.95
N PRO A 208 -18.91 10.32 -8.25
CA PRO A 208 -18.57 8.90 -8.36
C PRO A 208 -18.46 8.44 -9.81
N GLY A 209 -17.54 7.52 -10.08
CA GLY A 209 -17.27 6.98 -11.42
C GLY A 209 -16.49 7.90 -12.37
N THR A 210 -16.32 9.20 -12.07
CA THR A 210 -15.66 10.16 -13.01
C THR A 210 -14.23 9.77 -13.42
N LEU A 211 -13.48 9.08 -12.56
CA LEU A 211 -12.11 8.64 -12.83
C LEU A 211 -12.04 7.19 -13.35
N SER A 212 -13.16 6.49 -13.50
CA SER A 212 -13.21 5.03 -13.75
C SER A 212 -12.40 4.62 -14.98
N ASP A 213 -12.62 5.29 -16.12
CA ASP A 213 -11.93 4.96 -17.37
C ASP A 213 -10.43 5.23 -17.29
N ASP A 214 -10.05 6.31 -16.61
CA ASP A 214 -8.67 6.72 -16.44
C ASP A 214 -7.92 5.76 -15.51
N ILE A 215 -8.54 5.33 -14.40
CA ILE A 215 -7.99 4.33 -13.49
C ILE A 215 -7.85 2.98 -14.19
N THR A 216 -8.84 2.56 -14.97
CA THR A 216 -8.83 1.28 -15.69
C THR A 216 -7.76 1.26 -16.78
N SER A 217 -7.65 2.35 -17.54
CA SER A 217 -6.59 2.49 -18.56
C SER A 217 -5.20 2.55 -17.93
N PHE A 218 -5.09 3.17 -16.75
CA PHE A 218 -3.83 3.22 -16.01
C PHE A 218 -3.42 1.87 -15.43
N LEU A 219 -4.39 1.04 -15.01
CA LEU A 219 -4.13 -0.35 -14.64
C LEU A 219 -3.58 -1.15 -15.83
N ASP A 220 -4.21 -0.99 -17.00
CA ASP A 220 -3.79 -1.68 -18.22
C ASP A 220 -2.39 -1.27 -18.68
N TRP A 221 -2.09 0.03 -18.60
CA TRP A 221 -0.74 0.55 -18.83
C TRP A 221 0.28 -0.03 -17.83
N SER A 222 -0.06 -0.04 -16.54
CA SER A 222 0.82 -0.58 -15.49
C SER A 222 1.09 -2.08 -15.69
N TRP A 223 0.07 -2.84 -16.09
CA TRP A 223 0.19 -4.25 -16.43
C TRP A 223 1.06 -4.47 -17.68
N GLY A 224 0.88 -3.64 -18.71
CA GLY A 224 1.71 -3.64 -19.91
C GLY A 224 3.20 -3.40 -19.61
N LEU A 225 3.51 -2.42 -18.75
CA LEU A 225 4.88 -2.19 -18.26
C LEU A 225 5.45 -3.40 -17.52
N ALA A 226 4.65 -4.02 -16.64
CA ALA A 226 5.09 -5.20 -15.89
C ALA A 226 5.40 -6.40 -16.79
N LYS A 227 4.66 -6.57 -17.89
CA LYS A 227 4.93 -7.59 -18.92
C LYS A 227 6.12 -7.26 -19.81
N ARG A 228 6.76 -6.10 -19.64
CA ARG A 228 7.86 -5.59 -20.49
C ARG A 228 7.48 -5.57 -21.97
N ASP A 229 6.21 -5.27 -22.24
CA ASP A 229 5.75 -5.10 -23.61
C ASP A 229 6.38 -3.82 -24.19
N LYS A 230 7.25 -3.99 -25.19
CA LYS A 230 7.95 -2.87 -25.83
C LYS A 230 7.01 -1.92 -26.58
N SER A 231 5.78 -2.35 -26.89
CA SER A 231 4.77 -1.50 -27.51
C SER A 231 4.13 -0.52 -26.51
N VAL A 232 4.27 -0.76 -25.21
CA VAL A 232 3.70 0.09 -24.17
C VAL A 232 4.66 1.25 -23.90
N PRO A 233 4.25 2.51 -24.14
CA PRO A 233 5.10 3.66 -23.87
C PRO A 233 5.37 3.77 -22.38
N LEU A 234 6.55 4.28 -22.01
CA LEU A 234 6.88 4.62 -20.61
C LEU A 234 6.11 5.87 -20.11
N LEU A 235 5.16 6.36 -20.89
CA LEU A 235 4.33 7.51 -20.60
C LEU A 235 2.86 7.10 -20.64
N PHE A 236 2.15 7.35 -19.54
CA PHE A 236 0.70 7.36 -19.49
C PHE A 236 0.20 8.81 -19.45
N ASN A 237 -0.53 9.24 -20.48
CA ASN A 237 -1.08 10.59 -20.58
C ASN A 237 -2.61 10.55 -20.61
N GLY A 238 -3.20 10.11 -19.50
CA GLY A 238 -4.63 10.06 -19.29
C GLY A 238 -5.24 11.44 -19.06
N LYS A 239 -6.55 11.46 -18.83
CA LYS A 239 -7.31 12.71 -18.65
C LYS A 239 -6.97 13.38 -17.32
N TYR A 240 -6.88 12.61 -16.25
CA TYR A 240 -6.62 13.08 -14.89
C TYR A 240 -5.28 12.55 -14.34
N LEU A 241 -4.88 11.36 -14.77
CA LEU A 241 -3.63 10.70 -14.45
C LEU A 241 -2.62 10.89 -15.59
N LYS A 242 -1.51 11.59 -15.30
CA LYS A 242 -0.42 11.81 -16.26
C LYS A 242 0.91 11.42 -15.64
N VAL A 243 1.37 10.23 -15.95
CA VAL A 243 2.47 9.54 -15.27
C VAL A 243 3.53 9.15 -16.28
N ALA A 244 4.80 9.49 -16.02
CA ALA A 244 5.93 9.01 -16.82
C ALA A 244 6.88 8.17 -15.95
N CYS A 245 7.46 7.15 -16.56
CA CYS A 245 8.52 6.33 -16.01
C CYS A 245 9.80 6.52 -16.83
N ILE A 246 10.93 6.69 -16.15
CA ILE A 246 12.25 6.69 -16.75
C ILE A 246 12.99 5.49 -16.16
N LEU A 247 13.17 4.46 -16.98
CA LEU A 247 13.85 3.22 -16.58
C LEU A 247 15.37 3.40 -16.70
N ILE A 248 16.08 3.17 -15.60
CA ILE A 248 17.54 3.25 -15.55
C ILE A 248 18.07 1.83 -15.42
N ALA A 249 18.31 1.19 -16.57
CA ALA A 249 18.60 -0.24 -16.65
C ALA A 249 19.66 -0.63 -17.69
N GLU A 250 20.18 0.32 -18.48
CA GLU A 250 21.11 0.03 -19.56
C GLU A 250 22.46 0.69 -19.30
N VAL A 251 23.49 -0.15 -19.12
CA VAL A 251 24.87 0.32 -18.92
C VAL A 251 25.35 1.10 -20.14
N GLU A 252 25.01 0.66 -21.36
CA GLU A 252 25.43 1.31 -22.61
C GLU A 252 24.92 2.75 -22.74
N THR A 253 23.67 3.01 -22.36
CA THR A 253 23.10 4.36 -22.36
C THR A 253 23.90 5.28 -21.41
N ILE A 254 24.31 4.75 -20.26
CA ILE A 254 25.08 5.49 -19.25
C ILE A 254 26.53 5.69 -19.69
N THR A 255 27.18 4.67 -20.28
CA THR A 255 28.59 4.73 -20.67
C THR A 255 28.83 5.57 -21.92
N VAL A 256 27.88 5.60 -22.86
CA VAL A 256 28.00 6.34 -24.13
C VAL A 256 27.43 7.75 -24.04
N GLY A 257 26.24 7.90 -23.44
CA GLY A 257 25.51 9.17 -23.40
C GLY A 257 25.60 9.92 -22.07
N GLY A 258 26.19 9.31 -21.03
CA GLY A 258 26.16 9.87 -19.67
C GLY A 258 24.73 9.93 -19.12
N TYR A 259 24.44 11.01 -18.38
CA TYR A 259 23.12 11.22 -17.77
C TYR A 259 22.16 12.05 -18.65
N GLU A 260 22.68 12.69 -19.70
CA GLU A 260 21.94 13.62 -20.56
C GLU A 260 20.67 13.01 -21.18
N PRO A 261 20.65 11.76 -21.70
CA PRO A 261 19.43 11.19 -22.27
C PRO A 261 18.27 11.07 -21.27
N TYR A 262 18.58 10.89 -19.98
CA TYR A 262 17.58 10.79 -18.92
C TYR A 262 17.05 12.15 -18.51
N ILE A 263 17.94 13.15 -18.42
CA ILE A 263 17.58 14.54 -18.11
C ILE A 263 16.68 15.10 -19.21
N ARG A 264 17.10 14.97 -20.48
CA ARG A 264 16.29 15.41 -21.63
C ARG A 264 14.92 14.75 -21.68
N ARG A 265 14.82 13.47 -21.33
CA ARG A 265 13.52 12.78 -21.23
C ARG A 265 12.64 13.37 -20.14
N ALA A 266 13.22 13.76 -19.00
CA ALA A 266 12.47 14.46 -17.95
C ALA A 266 11.97 15.84 -18.45
N GLU A 267 12.80 16.59 -19.17
CA GLU A 267 12.42 17.87 -19.81
C GLU A 267 11.27 17.71 -20.81
N ASP A 268 11.34 16.69 -21.67
CA ASP A 268 10.29 16.37 -22.63
C ASP A 268 8.97 16.08 -21.91
N HIS A 269 9.00 15.30 -20.83
CA HIS A 269 7.80 15.02 -20.03
C HIS A 269 7.25 16.27 -19.32
N VAL A 270 8.09 17.17 -18.83
CA VAL A 270 7.63 18.46 -18.30
C VAL A 270 6.91 19.27 -19.38
N THR A 271 7.50 19.34 -20.57
CA THR A 271 6.93 20.06 -21.73
C THR A 271 5.59 19.47 -22.17
N MET A 272 5.42 18.15 -22.09
CA MET A 272 4.16 17.46 -22.37
C MET A 272 3.08 17.65 -21.28
N GLY A 273 3.41 18.33 -20.18
CA GLY A 273 2.47 18.63 -19.10
C GLY A 273 2.17 17.44 -18.18
N ILE A 274 3.16 16.55 -18.01
CA ILE A 274 3.07 15.36 -17.15
C ILE A 274 3.08 15.75 -15.67
N ASP A 275 2.23 15.09 -14.88
CA ASP A 275 1.98 15.42 -13.47
C ASP A 275 3.03 14.83 -12.54
N VAL A 276 3.67 13.74 -12.99
CA VAL A 276 4.55 12.95 -12.15
C VAL A 276 5.54 12.15 -13.00
N ILE A 277 6.80 12.17 -12.59
CA ILE A 277 7.89 11.45 -13.24
C ILE A 277 8.56 10.53 -12.22
N TYR A 278 8.65 9.25 -12.54
CA TYR A 278 9.31 8.22 -11.74
C TYR A 278 10.64 7.85 -12.36
N LEU A 279 11.75 7.98 -11.61
CA LEU A 279 13.02 7.33 -11.94
C LEU A 279 13.06 5.96 -11.28
N LEU A 280 13.07 4.90 -12.08
CA LEU A 280 13.04 3.52 -11.59
C LEU A 280 14.39 2.85 -11.86
N ALA A 281 15.00 2.32 -10.80
CA ALA A 281 16.26 1.57 -10.91
C ALA A 281 16.33 0.41 -9.92
N ARG A 282 17.16 -0.59 -10.25
CA ARG A 282 17.35 -1.79 -9.45
C ARG A 282 18.83 -2.17 -9.37
N GLY A 283 19.23 -2.81 -8.27
CA GLY A 283 20.57 -3.36 -8.08
C GLY A 283 21.67 -2.34 -8.34
N GLN A 284 22.60 -2.69 -9.23
CA GLN A 284 23.75 -1.84 -9.59
C GLN A 284 23.36 -0.49 -10.21
N PHE A 285 22.10 -0.30 -10.63
CA PHE A 285 21.66 0.94 -11.26
C PHE A 285 21.19 2.03 -10.30
N ILE A 286 21.03 1.70 -9.01
CA ILE A 286 20.56 2.63 -7.98
C ILE A 286 21.44 3.88 -7.86
N PRO A 287 22.80 3.79 -7.83
CA PRO A 287 23.64 4.98 -7.76
C PRO A 287 23.41 5.94 -8.93
N PHE A 288 23.24 5.41 -10.15
CA PHE A 288 22.99 6.25 -11.33
C PHE A 288 21.65 7.00 -11.23
N ALA A 289 20.61 6.35 -10.71
CA ALA A 289 19.32 7.03 -10.47
C ALA A 289 19.45 8.18 -9.48
N LYS A 290 20.24 8.01 -8.42
CA LYS A 290 20.51 9.08 -7.45
C LYS A 290 21.30 10.23 -8.08
N GLU A 291 22.28 9.96 -8.92
CA GLU A 291 23.03 11.01 -9.63
C GLU A 291 22.15 11.75 -10.65
N ILE A 292 21.36 11.03 -11.46
CA ILE A 292 20.40 11.65 -12.39
C ILE A 292 19.40 12.53 -11.63
N ALA A 293 18.88 12.07 -10.48
CA ALA A 293 17.99 12.88 -9.66
C ALA A 293 18.64 14.18 -9.19
N LYS A 294 19.91 14.13 -8.74
CA LYS A 294 20.65 15.34 -8.33
C LYS A 294 20.82 16.32 -9.48
N GLU A 295 21.14 15.84 -10.69
CA GLU A 295 21.28 16.72 -11.85
C GLU A 295 19.94 17.36 -12.25
N ILE A 296 18.83 16.61 -12.19
CA ILE A 296 17.48 17.17 -12.40
C ILE A 296 17.17 18.28 -11.37
N GLU A 297 17.48 18.05 -10.10
CA GLU A 297 17.29 19.05 -9.03
C GLU A 297 18.15 20.31 -9.27
N LYS A 298 19.37 20.15 -9.78
CA LYS A 298 20.32 21.24 -10.04
C LYS A 298 19.93 22.11 -11.24
N ILE A 299 19.42 21.51 -12.31
CA ILE A 299 19.01 22.22 -13.54
C ILE A 299 17.68 22.97 -13.33
N ASN A 300 16.94 22.64 -12.27
CA ASN A 300 15.70 23.30 -11.88
C ASN A 300 14.65 23.33 -13.00
N LEU A 301 14.29 22.15 -13.49
CA LEU A 301 13.27 21.95 -14.55
C LEU A 301 11.83 22.27 -14.10
N GLY A 302 11.65 23.01 -13.00
CA GLY A 302 10.35 23.18 -12.35
C GLY A 302 9.82 21.87 -11.77
N LEU A 303 10.69 20.91 -11.46
CA LEU A 303 10.38 19.64 -10.81
C LEU A 303 10.86 19.66 -9.35
N ILE A 304 10.04 19.14 -8.45
CA ILE A 304 10.38 18.95 -7.04
C ILE A 304 10.39 17.45 -6.76
N LYS A 305 11.51 16.96 -6.24
CA LYS A 305 11.62 15.60 -5.73
C LYS A 305 10.72 15.44 -4.51
N VAL A 306 9.87 14.42 -4.51
CA VAL A 306 9.01 14.12 -3.36
C VAL A 306 9.87 13.55 -2.24
N GLU A 307 9.72 14.13 -1.05
CA GLU A 307 10.46 13.76 0.15
C GLU A 307 10.36 12.25 0.42
N GLY A 308 11.51 11.61 0.68
CA GLY A 308 11.59 10.19 1.01
C GLY A 308 11.41 9.22 -0.16
N SER A 309 11.20 9.71 -1.39
CA SER A 309 11.11 8.84 -2.58
C SER A 309 12.44 8.22 -3.01
N ASP A 310 13.56 8.72 -2.52
CA ASP A 310 14.91 8.20 -2.76
C ASP A 310 15.35 7.10 -1.79
N LYS A 311 14.44 6.64 -0.91
CA LYS A 311 14.66 5.48 -0.05
C LYS A 311 14.71 4.19 -0.88
N GLU A 312 15.78 3.41 -0.66
CA GLU A 312 15.90 2.08 -1.22
C GLU A 312 14.95 1.10 -0.53
N TYR A 313 14.41 0.17 -1.29
CA TYR A 313 13.56 -0.91 -0.79
C TYR A 313 13.93 -2.25 -1.43
N ILE A 314 13.41 -3.34 -0.88
CA ILE A 314 13.65 -4.69 -1.41
C ILE A 314 12.44 -5.11 -2.22
N VAL A 315 12.68 -5.62 -3.42
CA VAL A 315 11.67 -6.31 -4.24
C VAL A 315 12.06 -7.76 -4.42
N LYS A 316 11.06 -8.65 -4.42
CA LYS A 316 11.26 -10.06 -4.77
C LYS A 316 11.11 -10.23 -6.28
N ILE A 317 12.19 -10.63 -6.94
CA ILE A 317 12.22 -10.95 -8.37
C ILE A 317 12.67 -12.39 -8.50
N GLU A 318 11.83 -13.26 -9.05
CA GLU A 318 12.15 -14.70 -9.25
C GLU A 318 12.65 -15.38 -7.95
N GLY A 319 12.04 -15.01 -6.81
CA GLY A 319 12.41 -15.53 -5.50
C GLY A 319 13.67 -14.91 -4.88
N LYS A 320 14.34 -13.98 -5.56
CA LYS A 320 15.52 -13.26 -5.05
C LYS A 320 15.16 -11.87 -4.57
N ASN A 321 15.73 -11.48 -3.44
CA ASN A 321 15.65 -10.11 -2.93
C ASN A 321 16.62 -9.23 -3.71
N VAL A 322 16.07 -8.23 -4.41
CA VAL A 322 16.83 -7.25 -5.18
C VAL A 322 16.53 -5.87 -4.62
N LYS A 323 17.57 -5.05 -4.39
CA LYS A 323 17.37 -3.65 -4.01
C LYS A 323 16.78 -2.87 -5.19
N ALA A 324 15.86 -1.96 -4.91
CA ALA A 324 15.22 -1.08 -5.88
C ALA A 324 15.07 0.34 -5.32
N ILE A 325 14.87 1.30 -6.22
CA ILE A 325 14.57 2.69 -5.90
C ILE A 325 13.55 3.25 -6.90
N ALA A 326 12.66 4.12 -6.42
CA ALA A 326 11.64 4.79 -7.20
C ALA A 326 11.58 6.28 -6.83
N ILE A 327 12.48 7.07 -7.42
CA ILE A 327 12.59 8.51 -7.14
C ILE A 327 11.47 9.24 -7.85
N LEU A 328 10.72 10.04 -7.12
CA LEU A 328 9.49 10.66 -7.58
C LEU A 328 9.68 12.16 -7.74
N PHE A 329 9.35 12.71 -8.91
CA PHE A 329 9.33 14.14 -9.18
C PHE A 329 7.91 14.62 -9.52
N ARG A 330 7.53 15.80 -9.02
CA ARG A 330 6.29 16.50 -9.38
C ARG A 330 6.56 17.95 -9.79
N PRO A 331 5.81 18.52 -10.75
CA PRO A 331 5.97 19.93 -11.11
C PRO A 331 5.64 20.90 -9.96
N VAL A 332 6.42 21.98 -9.81
CA VAL A 332 6.32 23.01 -8.75
C VAL A 332 4.91 23.59 -8.64
N VAL A 333 4.27 23.91 -9.76
CA VAL A 333 2.94 24.54 -9.81
C VAL A 333 1.85 23.67 -9.16
N ARG A 334 2.10 22.36 -8.98
CA ARG A 334 1.09 21.40 -8.52
C ARG A 334 1.25 20.92 -7.08
N GLN A 335 2.30 21.31 -6.36
CA GLN A 335 2.51 20.90 -4.96
C GLN A 335 1.71 21.70 -3.92
N GLN A 336 1.19 22.89 -4.25
CA GLN A 336 0.42 23.73 -3.31
C GLN A 336 -0.91 23.09 -2.84
N LEU A 337 -1.30 21.91 -3.37
CA LEU A 337 -2.55 21.23 -3.03
C LEU A 337 -2.39 20.00 -2.13
N VAL A 338 -1.17 19.63 -1.70
CA VAL A 338 -0.92 18.37 -0.96
C VAL A 338 -0.35 18.59 0.45
N SER A 339 -0.42 19.82 0.97
CA SER A 339 -0.01 20.13 2.35
C SER A 339 -1.21 20.59 3.20
N CYS A 340 -2.12 19.65 3.49
CA CYS A 340 -3.13 19.76 4.54
C CYS A 340 -3.24 18.43 5.27
#